data_AF-A0A527CW79-F1
#
_entry.id   AF-A0A527CW79-F1
#
_cell.length_a   1.000
_cell.length_b   1.000
_cell.length_c   1.000
_cell.angle_alpha   90.00
_cell.angle_beta   90.00
_cell.angle_gamma   90.00
#
_symmetry.space_group_name_H-M   'P 1'
#
loop_
_entity.id
_entity.type
_entity.pdbx_description
1 polymer ?
#
loop_
_entity_poly.entity_id
_entity_poly.type
_entity_poly.pdbx_seq_one_letter_code
_entity_poly.pdbx_strand_id
1 'polypeptide(L)'
;AAYAEKVRFRARRQEVYRELRKKPSTTRDGVQVDLLMNAGLAVDLPQLAEAGAAGIGLFRTELQFMVASTFPRAEAQEKLYRDVLEAARGKPVTFRTIDIGGDKVLPYFKGAIQEENPALGWRAIRLTLDRPGLLRTQI
;
A
#
# COMPACT_ATOMS: atom_id res chain seq x y z
N ALA A 1 29.32 24.91 1.73
CA ALA A 1 29.74 24.02 2.85
C ALA A 1 28.59 23.17 3.40
N ALA A 2 27.51 23.78 3.91
CA ALA A 2 26.41 23.05 4.57
C ALA A 2 25.65 22.01 3.71
N TYR A 3 25.46 22.27 2.40
CA TYR A 3 24.81 21.30 1.50
C TYR A 3 25.64 20.02 1.34
N ALA A 4 26.95 20.14 1.13
CA ALA A 4 27.86 19.01 1.00
C ALA A 4 27.97 18.19 2.30
N GLU A 5 27.81 18.84 3.44
CA GLU A 5 27.76 18.18 4.75
C GLU A 5 26.45 17.40 4.95
N LYS A 6 25.31 17.98 4.55
CA LYS A 6 24.00 17.32 4.56
C LYS A 6 23.97 16.08 3.64
N VAL A 7 24.61 16.16 2.48
CA VAL A 7 24.75 15.02 1.54
C VAL A 7 25.62 13.92 2.16
N ARG A 8 26.78 14.26 2.75
CA ARG A 8 27.64 13.28 3.43
C ARG A 8 26.96 12.61 4.61
N PHE A 9 26.19 13.36 5.40
CA PHE A 9 25.43 12.81 6.52
C PHE A 9 24.34 11.84 6.06
N ARG A 10 23.61 12.17 4.98
CA ARG A 10 22.64 11.26 4.35
C ARG A 10 23.30 9.98 3.84
N ALA A 11 24.44 10.09 3.15
CA ALA A 11 25.16 8.94 2.63
C ALA A 11 25.57 7.97 3.75
N ARG A 12 26.16 8.48 4.84
CA ARG A 12 26.52 7.67 6.02
C ARG A 12 25.31 6.97 6.65
N ARG A 13 24.17 7.67 6.79
CA ARG A 13 22.93 7.06 7.30
C ARG A 13 22.42 5.95 6.38
N GLN A 14 22.49 6.17 5.06
CA GLN A 14 22.08 5.17 4.06
C GLN A 14 22.93 3.89 4.20
N GLU A 15 24.22 4.03 4.47
CA GLU A 15 25.16 2.94 4.67
C GLU A 15 24.80 2.10 5.91
N VAL A 16 24.57 2.78 7.05
CA VAL A 16 24.07 2.13 8.28
C VAL A 16 22.75 1.39 8.01
N TYR A 17 21.81 2.00 7.29
CA TYR A 17 20.54 1.33 6.96
C TYR A 17 20.72 0.11 6.09
N ARG A 18 21.68 0.11 5.17
CA ARG A 18 21.99 -1.08 4.35
C ARG A 18 22.47 -2.24 5.21
N GLU A 19 23.28 -1.97 6.23
CA GLU A 19 23.74 -3.01 7.17
C GLU A 19 22.61 -3.58 8.03
N LEU A 20 21.62 -2.76 8.38
CA LEU A 20 20.47 -3.20 9.18
C LEU A 20 19.52 -4.14 8.42
N ARG A 21 19.50 -4.11 7.07
CA ARG A 21 18.58 -4.91 6.23
C ARG A 21 18.62 -6.42 6.51
N LYS A 22 19.77 -6.94 6.98
CA LYS A 22 19.97 -8.37 7.25
C LYS A 22 19.90 -8.73 8.74
N LYS A 23 19.71 -7.74 9.62
CA LYS A 23 19.65 -7.97 11.07
C LYS A 23 18.21 -8.31 11.48
N PRO A 24 18.03 -9.14 12.53
CA PRO A 24 16.71 -9.41 13.07
C PRO A 24 16.13 -8.13 13.70
N SER A 25 14.81 -8.00 13.58
CA SER A 25 14.04 -6.94 14.22
C SER A 25 13.66 -7.39 15.64
N THR A 26 14.62 -7.26 16.56
CA THR A 26 14.48 -7.71 17.95
C THR A 26 14.85 -6.57 18.90
N THR A 27 14.04 -6.35 19.93
CA THR A 27 14.32 -5.38 21.00
C THR A 27 15.50 -5.83 21.86
N ARG A 28 16.03 -4.93 22.71
CA ARG A 28 17.19 -5.24 23.57
C ARG A 28 16.91 -6.33 24.62
N ASP A 29 15.65 -6.52 24.97
CA ASP A 29 15.13 -7.53 25.89
C ASP A 29 14.60 -8.79 25.17
N GLY A 30 14.81 -8.91 23.85
CA GLY A 30 14.56 -10.15 23.11
C GLY A 30 13.19 -10.30 22.46
N VAL A 31 12.34 -9.27 22.46
CA VAL A 31 11.03 -9.32 21.80
C VAL A 31 11.20 -9.13 20.29
N GLN A 32 10.72 -10.10 19.51
CA GLN A 32 10.70 -10.03 18.06
C GLN A 32 9.53 -9.18 17.57
N VAL A 33 9.79 -8.29 16.61
CA VAL A 33 8.77 -7.43 15.97
C VAL A 33 8.95 -7.46 14.47
N ASP A 34 7.91 -7.82 13.72
CA ASP A 34 7.98 -7.80 12.26
C ASP A 34 7.90 -6.38 11.72
N LEU A 35 8.89 -6.00 10.91
CA LEU A 35 8.88 -4.76 10.17
C LEU A 35 8.31 -5.00 8.78
N LEU A 36 7.04 -4.62 8.61
CA LEU A 36 6.29 -4.80 7.37
C LEU A 36 6.22 -3.49 6.58
N MET A 37 6.22 -3.61 5.25
CA MET A 37 6.15 -2.48 4.34
C MET A 37 4.69 -2.11 4.04
N ASN A 38 4.42 -0.82 3.85
CA ASN A 38 3.18 -0.34 3.23
C ASN A 38 3.42 -0.13 1.73
N ALA A 39 2.51 -0.59 0.89
CA ALA A 39 2.59 -0.46 -0.57
C ALA A 39 1.22 -0.10 -1.16
N GLY A 40 1.18 0.34 -2.42
CA GLY A 40 -0.09 0.48 -3.14
C GLY A 40 0.03 0.52 -4.66
N LEU A 41 1.26 0.56 -5.20
CA LEU A 41 1.52 0.43 -6.62
C LEU A 41 2.49 -0.73 -6.88
N ALA A 42 2.41 -1.33 -8.07
CA ALA A 42 3.34 -2.38 -8.48
C ALA A 42 4.81 -1.90 -8.49
N VAL A 43 5.04 -0.60 -8.68
CA VAL A 43 6.38 0.01 -8.65
C VAL A 43 7.01 0.01 -7.25
N ASP A 44 6.22 -0.22 -6.20
CA ASP A 44 6.72 -0.33 -4.83
C ASP A 44 7.30 -1.73 -4.55
N LEU A 45 6.93 -2.74 -5.33
CA LEU A 45 7.26 -4.14 -5.05
C LEU A 45 8.76 -4.46 -5.03
N PRO A 46 9.61 -3.89 -5.91
CA PRO A 46 11.07 -4.08 -5.81
C PRO A 46 11.63 -3.64 -4.45
N GLN A 47 11.02 -2.64 -3.81
CA GLN A 47 11.48 -2.10 -2.53
C GLN A 47 11.29 -3.10 -1.37
N LEU A 48 10.42 -4.09 -1.50
CA LEU A 48 10.20 -5.11 -0.46
C LEU A 48 11.49 -5.89 -0.15
N ALA A 49 12.23 -6.26 -1.21
CA ALA A 49 13.52 -6.94 -1.06
C ALA A 49 14.61 -5.97 -0.60
N GLU A 50 14.63 -4.75 -1.15
CA GLU A 50 15.63 -3.76 -0.78
C GLU A 50 15.51 -3.29 0.67
N ALA A 51 14.29 -3.20 1.21
CA ALA A 51 14.07 -2.75 2.58
C ALA A 51 14.42 -3.82 3.63
N GLY A 52 14.53 -5.09 3.24
CA GLY A 52 14.66 -6.21 4.19
C GLY A 52 13.39 -6.45 5.00
N ALA A 53 12.22 -5.98 4.51
CA ALA A 53 10.96 -6.11 5.22
C ALA A 53 10.51 -7.57 5.33
N ALA A 54 9.84 -7.91 6.43
CA ALA A 54 9.30 -9.25 6.69
C ALA A 54 8.11 -9.59 5.79
N GLY A 55 7.48 -8.59 5.16
CA GLY A 55 6.33 -8.73 4.27
C GLY A 55 5.68 -7.38 3.99
N ILE A 56 4.47 -7.41 3.44
CA ILE A 56 3.64 -6.22 3.18
C ILE A 56 2.51 -6.19 4.22
N GLY A 57 2.57 -5.23 5.14
CA GLY A 57 1.61 -5.11 6.24
C GLY A 57 0.33 -4.37 5.84
N LEU A 58 0.39 -3.61 4.74
CA LEU A 58 -0.75 -2.94 4.13
C LEU A 58 -0.48 -2.72 2.65
N PHE A 59 -1.23 -3.42 1.79
CA PHE A 59 -1.34 -3.11 0.38
C PHE A 59 -2.63 -2.33 0.13
N ARG A 60 -2.49 -1.06 -0.29
CA ARG A 60 -3.61 -0.17 -0.60
C ARG A 60 -4.08 -0.41 -2.03
N THR A 61 -5.27 -0.98 -2.17
CA THR A 61 -5.82 -1.30 -3.50
C THR A 61 -6.40 -0.09 -4.23
N GLU A 62 -6.78 0.96 -3.50
CA GLU A 62 -7.44 2.16 -4.04
C GLU A 62 -6.63 2.94 -5.07
N LEU A 63 -5.30 2.91 -5.02
CA LEU A 63 -4.46 3.65 -5.97
C LEU A 63 -4.68 3.18 -7.42
N GLN A 64 -4.94 1.89 -7.62
CA GLN A 64 -5.21 1.31 -8.95
C GLN A 64 -6.55 1.79 -9.52
N PHE A 65 -7.53 2.02 -8.65
CA PHE A 65 -8.82 2.61 -9.05
C PHE A 65 -8.62 4.09 -9.40
N MET A 66 -7.82 4.83 -8.64
CA MET A 66 -7.58 6.26 -8.88
C MET A 66 -6.86 6.54 -10.20
N VAL A 67 -5.95 5.66 -10.64
CA VAL A 67 -5.19 5.84 -11.89
C VAL A 67 -5.90 5.26 -13.12
N ALA A 68 -6.90 4.39 -12.93
CA ALA A 68 -7.65 3.80 -14.03
C ALA A 68 -8.64 4.81 -14.65
N SER A 69 -9.00 4.61 -15.92
CA SER A 69 -10.05 5.40 -16.59
C SER A 69 -11.46 4.85 -16.34
N THR A 70 -11.56 3.60 -15.89
CA THR A 70 -12.80 2.89 -15.56
C THR A 70 -12.56 1.96 -14.37
N PHE A 71 -13.63 1.43 -13.78
CA PHE A 71 -13.51 0.38 -12.77
C PHE A 71 -12.69 -0.81 -13.31
N PRO A 72 -11.60 -1.21 -12.62
CA PRO A 72 -10.85 -2.40 -12.96
C PRO A 72 -11.73 -3.65 -12.91
N ARG A 73 -11.70 -4.45 -13.98
CA ARG A 73 -12.38 -5.75 -14.03
C ARG A 73 -11.75 -6.76 -13.08
N ALA A 74 -12.47 -7.83 -12.77
CA ALA A 74 -12.00 -8.89 -11.87
C ALA A 74 -10.63 -9.45 -12.32
N GLU A 75 -10.42 -9.68 -13.61
CA GLU A 75 -9.18 -10.24 -14.14
C GLU A 75 -7.98 -9.29 -13.94
N ALA A 76 -8.21 -7.98 -14.04
CA ALA A 76 -7.16 -6.99 -13.80
C ALA A 76 -6.79 -6.89 -12.31
N GLN A 77 -7.78 -7.00 -11.42
CA GLN A 77 -7.55 -7.02 -9.97
C GLN A 77 -6.85 -8.31 -9.54
N GLU A 78 -7.30 -9.46 -10.05
CA GLU A 78 -6.68 -10.76 -9.82
C GLU A 78 -5.22 -10.77 -10.25
N LYS A 79 -4.93 -10.30 -11.47
CA LYS A 79 -3.55 -10.20 -11.96
C LYS A 79 -2.67 -9.35 -11.05
N LEU A 80 -3.18 -8.20 -10.59
CA LEU A 80 -2.45 -7.35 -9.64
C LEU A 80 -2.13 -8.11 -8.35
N TYR A 81 -3.11 -8.79 -7.75
CA TYR A 81 -2.88 -9.54 -6.51
C TYR A 81 -1.86 -10.66 -6.72
N ARG A 82 -1.92 -11.35 -7.85
CA ARG A 82 -0.94 -12.36 -8.25
C ARG A 82 0.47 -11.77 -8.37
N ASP A 83 0.63 -10.68 -9.11
CA ASP A 83 1.92 -10.00 -9.29
C ASP A 83 2.52 -9.58 -7.93
N VAL A 84 1.68 -9.07 -7.01
CA VAL A 84 2.10 -8.68 -5.65
C VAL A 84 2.55 -9.90 -4.83
N LEU A 85 1.79 -11.00 -4.86
CA LEU A 85 2.11 -12.23 -4.14
C LEU A 85 3.38 -12.90 -4.68
N GLU A 86 3.57 -12.91 -6.00
CA GLU A 86 4.79 -13.39 -6.63
C GLU A 86 6.01 -12.56 -6.20
N ALA A 87 5.89 -11.23 -6.21
CA ALA A 87 6.95 -10.34 -5.73
C ALA A 87 7.26 -10.50 -4.24
N ALA A 88 6.25 -10.86 -3.43
CA ALA A 88 6.41 -11.13 -2.01
C ALA A 88 7.18 -12.42 -1.72
N ARG A 89 7.31 -13.34 -2.69
CA ARG A 89 8.07 -14.61 -2.57
C ARG A 89 7.71 -15.40 -1.30
N GLY A 90 6.42 -15.52 -1.03
CA GLY A 90 5.89 -16.26 0.13
C GLY A 90 5.86 -15.48 1.45
N LYS A 91 6.34 -14.23 1.49
CA LYS A 91 6.15 -13.35 2.64
C LYS A 91 4.68 -12.93 2.79
N PRO A 92 4.20 -12.66 4.02
CA PRO A 92 2.83 -12.24 4.24
C PRO A 92 2.50 -10.93 3.52
N VAL A 93 1.29 -10.85 2.97
CA VAL A 93 0.74 -9.66 2.34
C VAL A 93 -0.67 -9.42 2.85
N THR A 94 -0.90 -8.25 3.43
CA THR A 94 -2.23 -7.81 3.87
C THR A 94 -2.83 -6.88 2.83
N PHE A 95 -3.73 -7.39 2.00
CA PHE A 95 -4.52 -6.55 1.09
C PHE A 95 -5.66 -5.87 1.86
N ARG A 96 -5.74 -4.55 1.72
CA ARG A 96 -6.91 -3.81 2.18
C ARG A 96 -7.89 -3.68 1.03
N THR A 97 -9.16 -4.00 1.27
CA THR A 97 -10.24 -3.72 0.32
C THR A 97 -10.28 -2.24 -0.05
N ILE A 98 -10.95 -1.93 -1.14
CA ILE A 98 -11.00 -0.59 -1.71
C ILE A 98 -11.45 0.45 -0.66
N ASP A 99 -10.66 1.50 -0.50
CA ASP A 99 -10.89 2.64 0.41
C ASP A 99 -10.92 3.93 -0.41
N ILE A 100 -12.05 4.12 -1.08
CA ILE A 100 -12.41 5.30 -1.89
C ILE A 100 -13.68 5.96 -1.31
N GLY A 101 -14.07 7.11 -1.85
CA GLY A 101 -15.19 7.92 -1.37
C GLY A 101 -14.69 9.14 -0.60
N GLY A 102 -15.60 10.06 -0.33
CA GLY A 102 -15.25 11.36 0.24
C GLY A 102 -14.35 12.20 -0.70
N ASP A 103 -13.13 12.49 -0.26
CA ASP A 103 -12.14 13.30 -0.98
C ASP A 103 -11.45 12.55 -2.13
N LYS A 104 -11.51 11.22 -2.11
CA LYS A 104 -10.93 10.35 -3.15
C LYS A 104 -11.94 10.08 -4.26
N VAL A 105 -12.22 11.11 -5.05
CA VAL A 105 -13.21 11.05 -6.14
C VAL A 105 -12.64 10.29 -7.35
N LEU A 106 -13.35 9.28 -7.81
CA LEU A 106 -13.06 8.59 -9.07
C LEU A 106 -13.77 9.33 -10.22
N PRO A 107 -13.06 9.83 -11.25
CA PRO A 107 -13.67 10.63 -12.33
C PRO A 107 -14.82 9.92 -13.06
N TYR A 108 -14.80 8.58 -13.08
CA TYR A 108 -15.78 7.74 -13.74
C TYR A 108 -16.89 7.20 -12.80
N PHE A 109 -16.84 7.51 -11.50
CA PHE A 109 -17.88 7.12 -10.55
C PHE A 109 -19.01 8.15 -10.52
N LYS A 110 -20.02 7.93 -11.37
CA LYS A 110 -21.23 8.75 -11.41
C LYS A 110 -22.07 8.48 -10.16
N GLY A 111 -22.39 9.54 -9.39
CA GLY A 111 -23.21 9.46 -8.18
C GLY A 111 -22.45 9.64 -6.87
N ALA A 112 -21.19 10.09 -6.91
CA ALA A 112 -20.55 10.65 -5.72
C ALA A 112 -21.35 11.89 -5.28
N ILE A 113 -22.00 11.80 -4.11
CA ILE A 113 -22.66 12.94 -3.48
C ILE A 113 -21.56 13.79 -2.87
N GLN A 114 -21.64 15.11 -3.05
CA GLN A 114 -20.74 16.01 -2.35
C GLN A 114 -21.17 16.07 -0.89
N GLU A 115 -20.35 15.48 -0.02
CA GLU A 115 -20.63 15.41 1.42
C GLU A 115 -20.01 16.62 2.14
N GLU A 116 -20.72 17.15 3.15
CA GLU A 116 -20.20 18.23 4.00
C GLU A 116 -18.91 17.79 4.72
N ASN A 117 -18.88 16.54 5.20
CA ASN A 117 -17.69 15.94 5.80
C ASN A 117 -17.34 14.59 5.15
N PRO A 118 -16.49 14.61 4.11
CA PRO A 118 -15.98 13.42 3.43
C PRO A 118 -15.31 12.37 4.33
N ALA A 119 -14.68 12.80 5.43
CA ALA A 119 -13.99 11.88 6.35
C ALA A 119 -14.98 11.06 7.19
N LEU A 120 -16.15 11.62 7.47
CA LEU A 120 -17.22 10.97 8.24
C LEU A 120 -18.28 10.30 7.34
N GLY A 121 -18.17 10.46 6.03
CA GLY A 121 -19.19 10.13 5.05
C GLY A 121 -19.18 8.72 4.46
N TRP A 122 -19.63 8.65 3.21
CA TRP A 122 -19.86 7.46 2.41
C TRP A 122 -18.58 6.98 1.72
N ARG A 123 -17.76 6.26 2.49
CA ARG A 123 -16.42 5.80 2.08
C ARG A 123 -16.11 4.37 2.47
N ALA A 124 -15.09 3.81 1.84
CA ALA A 124 -14.51 2.50 2.13
C ALA A 124 -15.57 1.40 2.24
N ILE A 125 -15.59 0.66 3.36
CA ILE A 125 -16.52 -0.45 3.55
C ILE A 125 -18.00 -0.03 3.40
N ARG A 126 -18.37 1.18 3.84
CA ARG A 126 -19.76 1.68 3.76
C ARG A 126 -20.22 1.77 2.31
N LEU A 127 -19.38 2.36 1.46
CA LEU A 127 -19.61 2.43 0.02
C LEU A 127 -19.76 1.03 -0.59
N THR A 128 -18.87 0.11 -0.23
CA THR A 128 -18.86 -1.24 -0.82
C THR A 128 -20.02 -2.12 -0.32
N LEU A 129 -20.58 -1.86 0.86
CA LEU A 129 -21.77 -2.51 1.37
C LEU A 129 -23.04 -2.03 0.64
N ASP A 130 -23.13 -0.73 0.36
CA ASP A 130 -24.23 -0.16 -0.43
C ASP A 130 -24.13 -0.50 -1.93
N ARG A 131 -22.92 -0.71 -2.42
CA ARG A 131 -22.60 -1.10 -3.81
C ARG A 131 -21.92 -2.48 -3.82
N PRO A 132 -22.64 -3.57 -3.52
CA PRO A 132 -22.05 -4.89 -3.30
C PRO A 132 -21.30 -5.46 -4.50
N GLY A 133 -21.61 -5.00 -5.73
CA GLY A 133 -20.86 -5.37 -6.93
C GLY A 133 -19.38 -4.98 -6.87
N LEU A 134 -19.04 -3.86 -6.21
CA LEU A 134 -17.64 -3.45 -6.02
C LEU A 134 -16.91 -4.43 -5.11
N LEU A 135 -17.52 -4.78 -3.97
CA LEU A 135 -16.91 -5.72 -3.03
C LEU A 135 -16.77 -7.11 -3.65
N ARG A 136 -17.84 -7.63 -4.26
CA ARG A 136 -17.88 -8.97 -4.88
C ARG A 136 -16.94 -9.14 -6.07
N THR A 137 -16.58 -8.05 -6.74
CA THR A 137 -15.56 -8.12 -7.80
C THR A 137 -14.16 -8.22 -7.21
N GLN A 138 -13.98 -7.73 -5.98
CA GLN A 138 -12.69 -7.67 -5.31
C GLN A 138 -12.38 -8.93 -4.45
N ILE A 139 -13.39 -9.58 -3.88
CA ILE A 139 -13.29 -10.76 -3.01
C ILE A 139 -13.73 -12.04 -3.71
#